data_AF-A0A357CTI8-F1
#
_entry.id   AF-A0A357CTI8-F1
#
_cell.length_a   1.000
_cell.length_b   1.000
_cell.length_c   1.000
_cell.angle_alpha   90.00
_cell.angle_beta   90.00
_cell.angle_gamma   90.00
#
_symmetry.space_group_name_H-M   'P 1'
#
loop_
_entity.id
_entity.type
_entity.pdbx_description
1 polymer ?
#
loop_
_entity_poly.entity_id
_entity_poly.type
_entity_poly.pdbx_seq_one_letter_code
_entity_poly.pdbx_strand_id
1 'polypeptide(L)'
;MRYLPLDEIKEGMFLARSIFGEDGRTLLAKGAKLTKGYLQKLQVLNYTHLFIGDRKEDLDFKDPINEQIYSQAIGAVREIFLDAAKQQTLEFKTVLDVVDFMVDEVMDEDLLYNIFDLRNHDNYTYLHSVSVGTIATIMGKNWGLGRSDLKELAAGALLHD
;
A
#
# COMPACT_ATOMS: atom_id res chain seq x y z
N MET A 1 -10.42 3.84 15.17
CA MET A 1 -9.24 4.48 14.53
C MET A 1 -9.54 5.92 14.15
N ARG A 2 -8.53 6.80 14.20
CA ARG A 2 -8.61 8.19 13.75
C ARG A 2 -7.43 8.48 12.82
N TYR A 3 -7.67 9.17 11.72
CA TYR A 3 -6.60 9.68 10.86
C TYR A 3 -6.22 11.08 11.35
N LEU A 4 -5.02 11.24 11.89
CA LEU A 4 -4.56 12.47 12.52
C LEU A 4 -3.26 12.97 11.89
N PRO A 5 -3.09 14.29 11.76
CA PRO A 5 -1.81 14.87 11.35
C PRO A 5 -0.76 14.65 12.45
N LEU A 6 0.51 14.49 12.06
CA LEU A 6 1.60 14.03 12.94
C LEU A 6 1.80 14.93 14.18
N ASP A 7 1.51 16.21 14.05
CA ASP A 7 1.60 17.24 15.09
C ASP A 7 0.50 17.12 16.17
N GLU A 8 -0.64 16.52 15.85
CA GLU A 8 -1.72 16.24 16.81
C GLU A 8 -1.50 14.92 17.59
N ILE A 9 -0.53 14.11 17.18
CA ILE A 9 -0.28 12.78 17.74
C ILE A 9 0.59 12.88 18.99
N LYS A 10 0.09 12.32 20.09
CA LYS A 10 0.76 12.35 21.39
C LYS A 10 1.53 11.06 21.65
N GLU A 11 2.61 11.20 22.41
CA GLU A 11 3.35 10.05 22.92
C GLU A 11 2.44 9.13 23.74
N GLY A 12 2.56 7.83 23.48
CA GLY A 12 1.80 6.79 24.13
C GLY A 12 0.54 6.33 23.41
N MET A 13 0.13 7.02 22.34
CA MET A 13 -0.89 6.54 21.40
C MET A 13 -0.40 5.31 20.63
N PHE A 14 -1.34 4.52 20.09
CA PHE A 14 -1.01 3.31 19.34
C PHE A 14 -1.16 3.54 17.84
N LEU A 15 -0.20 3.03 17.08
CA LEU A 15 -0.28 2.98 15.64
C LEU A 15 -1.36 1.97 15.23
N ALA A 16 -2.38 2.43 14.50
CA ALA A 16 -3.50 1.58 14.09
C ALA A 16 -3.25 0.78 12.82
N ARG A 17 -2.19 1.10 12.07
CA ARG A 17 -1.85 0.46 10.79
C ARG A 17 -0.35 0.47 10.57
N SER A 18 0.24 -0.61 10.06
CA SER A 18 1.69 -0.66 9.86
C SER A 18 2.17 0.40 8.87
N ILE A 19 3.36 0.94 9.13
CA ILE A 19 4.07 1.86 8.25
C ILE A 19 5.15 1.06 7.51
N PHE A 20 5.19 1.18 6.20
CA PHE A 20 6.17 0.51 5.34
C PHE A 20 7.20 1.50 4.81
N GLY A 21 8.43 1.05 4.67
CA GLY A 21 9.49 1.77 4.00
C GLY A 21 9.39 1.64 2.49
N GLU A 22 10.24 2.38 1.78
CA GLU A 22 10.32 2.38 0.32
C GLU A 22 10.68 1.00 -0.27
N ASP A 23 11.33 0.14 0.51
CA ASP A 23 11.68 -1.23 0.14
C ASP A 23 10.58 -2.26 0.46
N GLY A 24 9.40 -1.79 0.86
CA GLY A 24 8.27 -2.62 1.27
C GLY A 24 8.43 -3.22 2.68
N ARG A 25 9.55 -3.02 3.37
CA ARG A 25 9.72 -3.55 4.73
C ARG A 25 8.94 -2.74 5.75
N THR A 26 8.43 -3.41 6.77
CA THR A 26 7.74 -2.74 7.88
C THR A 26 8.73 -1.87 8.67
N LEU A 27 8.52 -0.55 8.65
CA LEU A 27 9.22 0.41 9.49
C LEU A 27 8.66 0.44 10.91
N LEU A 28 7.33 0.36 11.03
CA LEU A 28 6.65 0.36 12.31
C LEU A 28 5.39 -0.50 12.21
N ALA A 29 5.30 -1.55 13.02
CA ALA A 29 4.19 -2.48 12.97
C ALA A 29 2.94 -1.92 13.66
N LYS A 30 1.76 -2.32 13.16
CA LYS A 30 0.47 -2.10 13.81
C LYS A 30 0.52 -2.50 15.29
N GLY A 31 -0.07 -1.66 16.14
CA GLY A 31 -0.05 -1.80 17.59
C GLY A 31 1.23 -1.33 18.27
N ALA A 32 2.21 -0.80 17.52
CA ALA A 32 3.35 -0.12 18.10
C ALA A 32 2.90 1.10 18.90
N LYS A 33 3.44 1.24 20.12
CA LYS A 33 3.24 2.43 20.95
C LYS A 33 4.14 3.55 20.45
N LEU A 34 3.56 4.69 20.09
CA LEU A 34 4.30 5.81 19.54
C LEU A 34 5.11 6.51 20.62
N THR A 35 6.42 6.56 20.41
CA THR A 35 7.38 7.28 21.26
C THR A 35 7.80 8.57 20.56
N LYS A 36 8.35 9.54 21.31
CA LYS A 36 8.92 10.75 20.69
C LYS A 36 9.95 10.45 19.60
N GLY A 37 10.77 9.41 19.79
CA GLY A 37 11.77 9.00 18.80
C GLY A 37 11.15 8.47 17.51
N TYR A 38 10.02 7.77 17.58
CA TYR A 38 9.28 7.35 16.38
C TYR A 38 8.67 8.55 15.65
N LEU A 39 8.00 9.45 16.37
CA LEU A 39 7.39 10.63 15.77
C LEU A 39 8.43 11.51 15.06
N GLN A 40 9.60 11.74 15.67
CA GLN A 40 10.70 12.47 15.04
C GLN A 40 11.23 11.78 13.78
N LYS A 41 11.43 10.45 13.81
CA LYS A 41 11.87 9.71 12.62
C LYS A 41 10.84 9.76 11.50
N LEU A 42 9.55 9.60 11.82
CA LEU A 42 8.47 9.69 10.84
C LEU A 42 8.39 11.09 10.23
N GLN A 43 8.64 12.14 11.01
CA GLN A 43 8.72 13.51 10.50
C GLN A 43 9.89 13.70 9.52
N VAL A 44 11.07 13.14 9.81
CA VAL A 44 12.23 13.18 8.90
C VAL A 44 11.97 12.37 7.62
N LEU A 45 11.18 11.31 7.72
CA LEU A 45 10.70 10.52 6.57
C LEU A 45 9.49 11.15 5.88
N ASN A 46 9.17 12.42 6.18
CA ASN A 46 8.07 13.20 5.58
C ASN A 46 6.66 12.60 5.74
N TYR A 47 6.43 11.80 6.80
CA TYR A 47 5.07 11.38 7.14
C TYR A 47 4.27 12.55 7.70
N THR A 48 3.11 12.83 7.11
CA THR A 48 2.27 13.96 7.52
C THR A 48 1.10 13.55 8.41
N HIS A 49 0.57 12.34 8.23
CA HIS A 49 -0.60 11.84 8.92
C HIS A 49 -0.45 10.35 9.24
N LEU A 50 -1.08 9.87 10.31
CA LEU A 50 -1.10 8.47 10.70
C LEU A 50 -2.49 8.02 11.13
N PHE A 51 -2.78 6.73 10.97
CA PHE A 51 -3.91 6.09 11.62
C PHE A 51 -3.56 5.75 13.07
N ILE A 52 -4.31 6.32 14.01
CA ILE A 52 -4.07 6.19 15.46
C ILE A 52 -5.26 5.53 16.16
N GLY A 53 -4.94 4.68 17.14
CA GLY A 53 -5.86 4.11 18.11
C GLY A 53 -5.54 4.60 19.52
N ASP A 54 -6.58 4.88 20.31
CA ASP A 54 -6.43 5.31 21.70
C ASP A 54 -6.24 4.10 22.64
N ARG A 55 -6.77 2.93 22.25
CA ARG A 55 -6.63 1.65 22.96
C ARG A 55 -6.23 0.53 22.02
N LYS A 56 -5.66 -0.55 22.56
CA LYS A 56 -5.34 -1.75 21.79
C LYS A 56 -6.58 -2.40 21.15
N GLU A 57 -7.74 -2.30 21.81
CA GLU A 57 -9.02 -2.77 21.26
C GLU A 57 -9.44 -2.03 19.99
N ASP A 58 -8.98 -0.79 19.79
CA ASP A 58 -9.28 0.00 18.58
C ASP A 58 -8.48 -0.50 17.36
N LEU A 59 -7.59 -1.47 17.55
CA LEU A 59 -6.72 -2.09 16.52
C LEU A 59 -7.33 -3.34 15.88
N ASP A 60 -8.45 -3.87 16.40
CA ASP A 60 -9.11 -5.09 15.92
C ASP A 60 -9.80 -4.94 14.55
N PHE A 61 -9.52 -3.85 13.84
CA PHE A 61 -9.95 -3.70 12.46
C PHE A 61 -9.12 -4.66 11.58
N LYS A 62 -9.79 -5.55 10.84
CA LYS A 62 -9.13 -6.28 9.74
C LYS A 62 -8.71 -5.25 8.70
N ASP A 63 -7.41 -5.14 8.48
CA ASP A 63 -6.91 -4.38 7.34
C ASP A 63 -7.49 -5.02 6.07
N PRO A 64 -8.05 -4.22 5.16
CA PRO A 64 -8.69 -4.78 3.98
C PRO A 64 -7.65 -5.44 3.07
N ILE A 65 -6.43 -4.91 2.93
CA ILE A 65 -5.34 -5.67 2.29
C ILE A 65 -4.55 -6.37 3.38
N ASN A 66 -4.24 -7.66 3.22
CA ASN A 66 -3.21 -8.30 4.01
C ASN A 66 -1.90 -7.51 3.85
N GLU A 67 -1.45 -6.88 4.93
CA GLU A 67 -0.26 -6.03 4.95
C GLU A 67 0.99 -6.68 4.33
N GLN A 68 1.11 -8.00 4.47
CA GLN A 68 2.21 -8.79 3.92
C GLN A 68 2.13 -8.90 2.38
N ILE A 69 0.91 -9.02 1.86
CA ILE A 69 0.59 -9.09 0.42
C ILE A 69 0.90 -7.74 -0.24
N TYR A 70 0.48 -6.64 0.39
CA TYR A 70 0.77 -5.28 -0.07
C TYR A 70 2.28 -5.01 -0.14
N SER A 71 3.00 -5.38 0.93
CA SER A 71 4.47 -5.30 1.00
C SER A 71 5.15 -6.08 -0.12
N GLN A 72 4.70 -7.31 -0.40
CA GLN A 72 5.24 -8.15 -1.47
C GLN A 72 4.99 -7.55 -2.86
N ALA A 73 3.78 -7.05 -3.11
CA ALA A 73 3.43 -6.40 -4.38
C ALA A 73 4.31 -5.17 -4.64
N ILE A 74 4.48 -4.30 -3.64
CA ILE A 74 5.37 -3.13 -3.76
C ILE A 74 6.82 -3.55 -4.03
N GLY A 75 7.31 -4.54 -3.28
CA GLY A 75 8.68 -5.06 -3.47
C GLY A 75 8.89 -5.60 -4.88
N ALA A 76 7.94 -6.40 -5.38
CA ALA A 76 8.01 -6.96 -6.72
C ALA A 76 7.98 -5.87 -7.80
N VAL A 77 7.07 -4.89 -7.70
CA VAL A 77 6.99 -3.76 -8.63
C VAL A 77 8.26 -2.93 -8.61
N ARG A 78 8.80 -2.63 -7.42
CA ARG A 78 10.05 -1.90 -7.29
C ARG A 78 11.21 -2.62 -7.99
N GLU A 79 11.36 -3.93 -7.78
CA GLU A 79 12.42 -4.70 -8.43
C GLU A 79 12.23 -4.74 -9.96
N ILE A 80 10.99 -4.92 -10.44
CA ILE A 80 10.67 -4.86 -11.88
C ILE A 80 11.12 -3.55 -12.52
N PHE A 81 10.77 -2.42 -11.90
CA PHE A 81 11.12 -1.10 -12.44
C PHE A 81 12.62 -0.81 -12.32
N LEU A 82 13.28 -1.24 -11.24
CA LEU A 82 14.74 -1.12 -11.10
C LEU A 82 15.50 -1.97 -12.12
N ASP A 83 15.03 -3.18 -12.38
CA ASP A 83 15.61 -4.07 -13.39
C ASP A 83 15.36 -3.54 -14.80
N ALA A 84 14.16 -3.04 -15.09
CA ALA A 84 13.87 -2.36 -16.36
C ALA A 84 14.76 -1.12 -16.57
N ALA A 85 14.99 -0.31 -15.53
CA ALA A 85 15.87 0.83 -15.59
C ALA A 85 17.34 0.45 -15.82
N LYS A 86 17.79 -0.69 -15.26
CA LYS A 86 19.17 -1.19 -15.41
C LYS A 86 19.43 -1.91 -16.73
N GLN A 87 18.50 -2.77 -17.15
CA GLN A 87 18.68 -3.64 -18.31
C GLN A 87 18.07 -3.06 -19.59
N GLN A 88 17.32 -1.96 -19.51
CA GLN A 88 16.50 -1.41 -20.60
C GLN A 88 15.48 -2.42 -21.16
N THR A 89 15.16 -3.46 -20.38
CA THR A 89 14.24 -4.53 -20.75
C THR A 89 13.32 -4.84 -19.58
N LEU A 90 12.02 -4.84 -19.83
CA LEU A 90 11.00 -5.17 -18.84
C LEU A 90 10.65 -6.66 -18.96
N GLU A 91 10.90 -7.44 -17.91
CA GLU A 91 10.41 -8.82 -17.82
C GLU A 91 8.90 -8.82 -17.55
N PHE A 92 8.12 -8.82 -18.63
CA PHE A 92 6.67 -8.72 -18.59
C PHE A 92 6.01 -9.87 -17.81
N LYS A 93 6.68 -11.01 -17.70
CA LYS A 93 6.20 -12.15 -16.92
C LYS A 93 6.04 -11.81 -15.44
N THR A 94 7.01 -11.12 -14.85
CA THR A 94 6.97 -10.74 -13.43
C THR A 94 5.86 -9.71 -13.16
N VAL A 95 5.60 -8.82 -14.12
CA VAL A 95 4.46 -7.88 -14.05
C VAL A 95 3.14 -8.65 -14.01
N LEU A 96 2.97 -9.61 -14.92
CA LEU A 96 1.77 -10.45 -14.96
C LEU A 96 1.57 -11.26 -13.68
N ASP A 97 2.65 -11.76 -13.07
CA ASP A 97 2.57 -12.50 -11.79
C ASP A 97 2.05 -11.58 -10.65
N VAL A 98 2.49 -10.32 -10.59
CA VAL A 98 1.98 -9.34 -9.62
C VAL A 98 0.53 -8.97 -9.91
N VAL A 99 0.19 -8.76 -11.18
CA VAL A 99 -1.17 -8.45 -11.62
C VAL A 99 -2.13 -9.59 -11.30
N ASP A 100 -1.74 -10.83 -11.56
CA ASP A 100 -2.54 -12.01 -11.23
C ASP A 100 -2.85 -12.06 -9.75
N PHE A 101 -1.84 -11.83 -8.92
CA PHE A 101 -1.99 -11.76 -7.48
C PHE A 101 -2.91 -10.63 -7.04
N MET A 102 -2.76 -9.41 -7.58
CA MET A 102 -3.63 -8.28 -7.27
C MET A 102 -5.09 -8.55 -7.66
N VAL A 103 -5.33 -9.14 -8.82
CA VAL A 103 -6.68 -9.45 -9.31
C VAL A 103 -7.32 -10.54 -8.47
N ASP A 104 -6.58 -11.58 -8.08
CA ASP A 104 -7.10 -12.67 -7.26
C ASP A 104 -7.52 -12.17 -5.88
N GLU A 105 -6.72 -11.30 -5.26
CA GLU A 105 -7.08 -10.67 -3.98
C GLU A 105 -8.33 -9.79 -4.10
N VAL A 106 -8.43 -8.97 -5.15
CA VAL A 106 -9.62 -8.12 -5.38
C VAL A 106 -10.87 -8.98 -5.65
N MET A 107 -10.71 -10.15 -6.27
CA MET A 107 -11.79 -11.08 -6.57
C MET A 107 -12.32 -11.79 -5.31
N ASP A 108 -11.42 -12.29 -4.45
CA ASP A 108 -11.73 -13.20 -3.34
C ASP A 108 -12.38 -12.53 -2.13
N GLU A 109 -12.15 -11.25 -1.87
CA GLU A 109 -12.81 -10.54 -0.76
C GLU A 109 -13.73 -9.38 -1.23
N ASP A 110 -14.86 -9.18 -0.53
CA ASP A 110 -15.71 -7.98 -0.63
C ASP A 110 -15.01 -6.81 0.06
N LEU A 111 -13.93 -6.34 -0.58
CA LEU A 111 -13.00 -5.43 0.04
C LEU A 111 -13.50 -3.99 -0.03
N LEU A 112 -14.12 -3.55 1.07
CA LEU A 112 -14.29 -2.12 1.36
C LEU A 112 -12.91 -1.51 1.67
N TYR A 113 -12.22 -1.04 0.63
CA TYR A 113 -10.88 -0.50 0.78
C TYR A 113 -10.85 0.98 1.17
N ASN A 114 -10.17 1.29 2.27
CA ASN A 114 -9.62 2.63 2.53
C ASN A 114 -8.31 2.79 1.76
N ILE A 115 -8.41 3.18 0.49
CA ILE A 115 -7.26 3.51 -0.39
C ILE A 115 -6.73 4.93 -0.12
N PHE A 116 -7.12 5.53 1.00
CA PHE A 116 -6.72 6.88 1.40
C PHE A 116 -5.24 7.02 1.78
N ASP A 117 -4.47 5.92 1.81
CA ASP A 117 -3.14 5.87 2.43
C ASP A 117 -1.97 6.23 1.50
N LEU A 118 -2.21 7.08 0.51
CA LEU A 118 -1.22 7.42 -0.52
C LEU A 118 -0.87 8.90 -0.58
N ARG A 119 -1.19 9.64 0.47
CA ARG A 119 -0.67 11.00 0.63
C ARG A 119 0.57 10.97 1.47
N ASN A 120 1.71 10.60 0.86
CA ASN A 120 3.02 11.12 1.28
C ASN A 120 3.82 11.47 0.01
N HIS A 121 4.28 12.71 0.01
CA HIS A 121 4.91 13.40 -1.12
C HIS A 121 6.34 12.91 -1.36
N ASP A 122 6.75 12.94 -2.63
CA ASP A 122 8.13 12.90 -3.18
C ASP A 122 8.99 11.65 -2.93
N ASN A 123 8.52 10.46 -3.34
CA ASN A 123 9.31 9.39 -4.01
C ASN A 123 8.53 8.07 -4.11
N TYR A 124 7.40 8.05 -4.84
CA TYR A 124 6.46 6.93 -4.71
C TYR A 124 5.81 6.41 -6.00
N THR A 125 6.49 6.46 -7.14
CA THR A 125 5.97 5.91 -8.41
C THR A 125 5.48 4.46 -8.25
N TYR A 126 6.21 3.58 -7.55
CA TYR A 126 5.82 2.16 -7.41
C TYR A 126 4.55 1.95 -6.57
N LEU A 127 4.43 2.67 -5.46
CA LEU A 127 3.24 2.61 -4.59
C LEU A 127 2.05 3.25 -5.29
N HIS A 128 2.28 4.33 -6.03
CA HIS A 128 1.27 4.97 -6.87
C HIS A 128 0.75 3.98 -7.93
N SER A 129 1.65 3.37 -8.70
CA SER A 129 1.34 2.32 -9.67
C SER A 129 0.50 1.19 -9.06
N VAL A 130 0.95 0.60 -7.94
CA VAL A 130 0.21 -0.51 -7.28
C VAL A 130 -1.18 -0.06 -6.86
N SER A 131 -1.28 1.17 -6.36
CA SER A 131 -2.54 1.69 -5.85
C SER A 131 -3.53 2.05 -6.95
N VAL A 132 -3.07 2.72 -8.01
CA VAL A 132 -3.88 3.01 -9.19
C VAL A 132 -4.34 1.69 -9.83
N GLY A 133 -3.44 0.70 -9.94
CA GLY A 133 -3.78 -0.66 -10.37
C GLY A 133 -4.86 -1.32 -9.51
N THR A 134 -4.75 -1.21 -8.19
CA THR A 134 -5.73 -1.76 -7.24
C THR A 134 -7.09 -1.08 -7.40
N ILE A 135 -7.14 0.26 -7.41
CA ILE A 135 -8.38 1.03 -7.59
C ILE A 135 -9.05 0.68 -8.91
N ALA A 136 -8.29 0.65 -10.01
CA ALA A 136 -8.79 0.34 -11.34
C ALA A 136 -9.41 -1.06 -11.36
N THR A 137 -8.73 -2.05 -10.78
CA THR A 137 -9.23 -3.43 -10.70
C THR A 137 -10.54 -3.53 -9.92
N ILE A 138 -10.65 -2.82 -8.80
CA ILE A 138 -11.90 -2.78 -8.01
C ILE A 138 -13.04 -2.14 -8.80
N MET A 139 -12.77 -1.01 -9.48
CA MET A 139 -13.76 -0.36 -10.34
C MET A 139 -14.22 -1.29 -11.46
N GLY A 140 -13.28 -2.00 -12.10
CA GLY A 140 -13.56 -3.00 -13.11
C GLY A 140 -14.43 -4.15 -12.58
N LYS A 141 -14.12 -4.69 -11.39
CA LYS A 141 -14.91 -5.75 -10.74
C LYS A 141 -16.34 -5.27 -10.51
N ASN A 142 -16.50 -4.07 -9.97
CA ASN A 142 -17.81 -3.46 -9.72
C ASN A 142 -18.60 -3.16 -11.00
N TRP A 143 -17.92 -2.96 -12.13
CA TRP A 143 -18.55 -2.85 -13.45
C TRP A 143 -18.85 -4.20 -14.12
N GLY A 144 -18.50 -5.31 -13.47
CA GLY A 144 -18.78 -6.67 -13.98
C GLY A 144 -17.78 -7.15 -15.03
N LEU A 145 -16.57 -6.59 -15.08
CA LEU A 145 -15.50 -7.08 -15.97
C LEU A 145 -15.07 -8.50 -15.57
N GLY A 146 -14.76 -9.31 -16.58
CA GLY A 146 -14.23 -10.66 -16.37
C GLY A 146 -12.78 -10.64 -15.92
N ARG A 147 -12.29 -11.75 -15.35
CA ARG A 147 -10.91 -11.85 -14.82
C ARG A 147 -9.84 -11.50 -15.86
N SER A 148 -10.04 -11.82 -17.14
CA SER A 148 -9.09 -11.47 -18.20
C SER A 148 -8.99 -9.95 -18.40
N ASP A 149 -10.14 -9.27 -18.48
CA ASP A 149 -10.21 -7.81 -18.67
C ASP A 149 -9.65 -7.07 -17.45
N LEU A 150 -9.88 -7.61 -16.24
CA LEU A 150 -9.30 -7.09 -15.00
C LEU A 150 -7.77 -7.17 -14.99
N LYS A 151 -7.19 -8.26 -15.50
CA LYS A 151 -5.73 -8.39 -15.63
C LYS A 151 -5.16 -7.36 -16.59
N GLU A 152 -5.79 -7.15 -17.74
CA GLU A 152 -5.34 -6.12 -18.69
C GLU A 152 -5.46 -4.71 -18.11
N LEU A 153 -6.57 -4.42 -17.43
CA LEU A 153 -6.80 -3.14 -16.75
C LEU A 153 -5.76 -2.90 -15.64
N ALA A 154 -5.50 -3.91 -14.81
CA ALA A 154 -4.52 -3.84 -13.72
C ALA A 154 -3.10 -3.66 -14.26
N ALA A 155 -2.71 -4.38 -15.31
CA ALA A 155 -1.40 -4.25 -15.93
C ALA A 155 -1.19 -2.86 -16.53
N GLY A 156 -2.19 -2.34 -17.26
CA GLY A 156 -2.14 -0.99 -17.83
C GLY A 156 -2.07 0.10 -16.75
N ALA A 157 -2.85 -0.06 -15.68
CA ALA A 157 -2.85 0.87 -14.55
C ALA A 157 -1.56 0.79 -13.70
N LEU A 158 -0.92 -0.38 -13.61
CA LEU A 158 0.36 -0.53 -12.91
C LEU A 158 1.51 0.14 -13.67
N LEU A 159 1.48 0.11 -15.00
CA LEU A 159 2.55 0.59 -15.88
C LEU A 159 2.26 1.98 -16.50
N HIS A 160 1.30 2.73 -15.95
CA HIS A 160 0.79 3.94 -16.61
C HIS A 160 1.73 5.15 -16.56
N ASP A 161 2.58 5.23 -15.52
CA ASP A 161 3.59 6.28 -15.30
C ASP A 161 4.90 5.96 -16.03
#